data_AF-V9HQ01-F1
#
_entry.id   AF-V9HQ01-F1
#
_cell.length_a   1.000
_cell.length_b   1.000
_cell.length_c   1.000
_cell.angle_alpha   90.00
_cell.angle_beta   90.00
_cell.angle_gamma   90.00
#
_symmetry.space_group_name_H-M   'P 1'
#
loop_
_entity.id
_entity.type
_entity.pdbx_description
1 polymer ?
#
loop_
_entity_poly.entity_id
_entity_poly.type
_entity_poly.pdbx_seq_one_letter_code
_entity_poly.pdbx_strand_id
1 'polypeptide(L)'
;MARPKKPVKDENIKLKIIEDMKGLGVYKKEYDLNIEILSDLIFHYEITLEKYKKSNYQCVSFTAAGGEKKSSIVATLETLRKDIATYSTNLGLNPKGLESITTENKSKSKLADILGSLE
;
A
#
# COMPACT_ATOMS: atom_id res chain seq x y z
N MET A 1 8.36 30.23 20.76
CA MET A 1 7.57 29.41 19.82
C MET A 1 7.68 27.96 20.24
N ALA A 2 6.56 27.27 20.48
CA ALA A 2 6.58 25.85 20.88
C ALA A 2 7.01 24.97 19.69
N ARG A 3 7.89 23.99 19.94
CA ARG A 3 8.34 23.05 18.91
C ARG A 3 7.13 22.21 18.44
N PRO A 4 6.87 22.07 17.14
CA PRO A 4 5.77 21.22 16.68
C PRO A 4 6.02 19.78 17.14
N LYS A 5 5.00 19.16 17.74
CA LYS A 5 5.04 17.76 18.17
C LYS A 5 5.30 16.88 16.95
N LYS A 6 6.32 16.01 17.00
CA LYS A 6 6.60 15.07 15.92
C LYS A 6 5.40 14.13 15.73
N PRO A 7 4.98 13.83 14.50
CA PRO A 7 3.94 12.85 14.28
C PRO A 7 4.46 11.47 14.73
N VAL A 8 3.60 10.70 15.41
CA VAL A 8 3.89 9.35 15.89
C VAL A 8 3.05 8.38 15.07
N LYS A 9 3.67 7.31 14.58
CA LYS A 9 2.99 6.26 13.82
C LYS A 9 1.99 5.55 14.72
N ASP A 10 0.77 5.39 14.25
CA ASP A 10 -0.23 4.58 14.94
C ASP A 10 0.09 3.10 14.72
N GLU A 11 0.39 2.36 15.79
CA GLU A 11 0.66 0.93 15.75
C GLU A 11 -0.55 0.14 15.21
N ASN A 12 -1.77 0.70 15.29
CA ASN A 12 -2.98 0.08 14.77
C ASN A 12 -2.95 -0.11 13.24
N ILE A 13 -2.19 0.70 12.49
CA ILE A 13 -2.09 0.56 11.03
C ILE A 13 -1.52 -0.83 10.68
N LYS A 14 -0.47 -1.24 11.39
CA LYS A 14 0.17 -2.54 11.17
C LYS A 14 -0.75 -3.69 11.55
N LEU A 15 -1.41 -3.59 12.71
CA LEU A 15 -2.33 -4.61 13.20
C LEU A 15 -3.47 -4.85 12.21
N LYS A 16 -4.04 -3.77 11.68
CA LYS A 16 -5.10 -3.84 10.69
C LYS A 16 -4.66 -4.54 9.41
N ILE A 17 -3.46 -4.24 8.89
CA ILE A 17 -2.91 -4.93 7.71
C ILE A 17 -2.80 -6.44 7.98
N ILE A 18 -2.31 -6.84 9.16
CA ILE A 18 -2.19 -8.26 9.54
C ILE A 18 -3.57 -8.92 9.63
N GLU A 19 -4.56 -8.27 10.23
CA GLU A 19 -5.93 -8.76 10.32
C GLU A 19 -6.55 -8.94 8.93
N ASP A 20 -6.41 -7.96 8.05
CA ASP A 20 -6.91 -8.02 6.67
C ASP A 20 -6.24 -9.19 5.90
N MET A 21 -4.92 -9.35 6.00
CA MET A 21 -4.19 -10.45 5.37
C MET A 21 -4.61 -11.82 5.92
N LYS A 22 -4.87 -11.93 7.23
CA LYS A 22 -5.36 -13.16 7.85
C LYS A 22 -6.78 -13.48 7.40
N GLY A 23 -7.66 -12.48 7.32
CA GLY A 23 -9.03 -12.62 6.82
C GLY A 23 -9.08 -13.10 5.36
N LEU A 24 -8.10 -12.70 4.55
CA LEU A 24 -7.93 -13.13 3.16
C LEU A 24 -7.13 -14.42 2.99
N GLY A 25 -6.57 -15.00 4.07
CA GLY A 25 -5.79 -16.23 4.03
C GLY A 25 -4.42 -16.11 3.35
N VAL A 26 -3.88 -14.89 3.21
CA VAL A 26 -2.61 -14.61 2.53
C VAL A 26 -1.47 -14.28 3.49
N TYR A 27 -1.75 -14.17 4.79
CA TYR A 27 -0.75 -13.87 5.81
C TYR A 27 0.32 -14.95 5.92
N LYS A 28 1.59 -14.50 5.88
CA LYS A 28 2.79 -15.31 6.11
C LYS A 28 3.79 -14.49 6.91
N LYS A 29 4.51 -15.11 7.85
CA LYS A 29 5.48 -14.42 8.72
C LYS A 29 6.64 -13.82 7.92
N GLU A 30 6.97 -14.44 6.80
CA GLU A 30 7.97 -14.00 5.82
C GLU A 30 7.61 -12.62 5.22
N TYR A 31 6.35 -12.19 5.32
CA TYR A 31 5.89 -10.89 4.85
C TYR A 31 5.94 -9.78 5.91
N ASP A 32 6.34 -10.06 7.16
CA ASP A 32 6.35 -9.08 8.26
C ASP A 32 7.13 -7.80 7.91
N LEU A 33 8.25 -7.90 7.20
CA LEU A 33 9.01 -6.75 6.74
C LEU A 33 8.23 -5.90 5.72
N ASN A 34 7.56 -6.55 4.76
CA ASN A 34 6.74 -5.85 3.76
C ASN A 34 5.50 -5.22 4.40
N ILE A 35 4.93 -5.86 5.42
CA ILE A 35 3.84 -5.33 6.23
C ILE A 35 4.28 -4.07 6.98
N GLU A 36 5.49 -4.07 7.56
CA GLU A 36 6.06 -2.90 8.23
C GLU A 36 6.25 -1.73 7.25
N ILE A 37 6.83 -2.00 6.07
CA ILE A 37 7.04 -1.00 5.01
C ILE A 37 5.70 -0.41 4.55
N LEU A 38 4.69 -1.25 4.27
CA LEU A 38 3.36 -0.77 3.89
C LEU A 38 2.75 0.12 4.98
N SER A 39 2.88 -0.29 6.25
CA SER A 39 2.40 0.49 7.38
C SER A 39 3.09 1.86 7.48
N ASP A 40 4.40 1.94 7.24
CA ASP A 40 5.14 3.21 7.17
C ASP A 40 4.69 4.08 6.00
N LEU A 41 4.47 3.49 4.82
CA LEU A 41 4.00 4.20 3.63
C LEU A 41 2.62 4.85 3.86
N ILE A 42 1.69 4.12 4.49
CA ILE A 42 0.36 4.64 4.84
C ILE A 42 0.50 5.82 5.82
N PHE A 43 1.31 5.67 6.87
CA PHE A 43 1.54 6.75 7.82
C PHE A 43 2.16 8.00 7.18
N HIS A 44 3.17 7.82 6.32
CA HIS A 44 3.78 8.92 5.57
C HIS A 44 2.78 9.59 4.61
N TYR A 45 1.89 8.81 4.00
CA TYR A 45 0.82 9.33 3.16
C TYR A 45 -0.13 10.20 3.96
N GLU A 46 -0.59 9.76 5.13
CA GLU A 46 -1.48 10.53 6.00
C GLU A 46 -0.85 11.86 6.42
N ILE A 47 0.40 11.87 6.89
CA ILE A 47 1.11 13.10 7.26
C ILE A 47 1.24 14.04 6.06
N THR A 48 1.59 13.50 4.89
CA THR A 48 1.79 14.31 3.68
C THR A 48 0.46 14.88 3.19
N LEU A 49 -0.62 14.11 3.30
CA LEU A 49 -1.97 14.55 2.96
C LEU A 49 -2.42 15.68 3.88
N GLU A 50 -2.15 15.60 5.18
CA GLU A 50 -2.44 16.68 6.12
C GLU A 50 -1.65 17.96 5.80
N LYS A 51 -0.38 17.84 5.38
CA LYS A 51 0.40 18.99 4.89
C LYS A 51 -0.22 19.59 3.63
N TYR A 52 -0.69 18.74 2.71
CA TYR A 52 -1.34 19.18 1.48
C TYR A 52 -2.65 19.93 1.74
N LYS A 53 -3.47 19.43 2.67
CA LYS A 53 -4.68 20.13 3.15
C LYS A 53 -4.33 21.49 3.76
N LYS A 54 -3.30 21.57 4.60
CA LYS A 54 -2.82 22.82 5.21
C LYS A 54 -2.27 23.83 4.19
N SER A 55 -1.78 23.36 3.05
CA SER A 55 -1.41 24.21 1.92
C SER A 55 -2.60 24.66 1.06
N ASN A 56 -3.85 24.47 1.52
CA ASN A 56 -5.07 24.72 0.75
C ASN A 56 -5.06 24.05 -0.63
N TYR A 57 -4.54 22.82 -0.68
CA TYR A 57 -4.46 22.01 -1.91
C TYR A 57 -3.68 22.68 -3.06
N GLN A 58 -2.63 23.44 -2.74
CA GLN A 58 -1.76 24.04 -3.77
C GLN A 58 -1.06 22.97 -4.63
N CYS A 59 -1.49 22.89 -5.88
CA CYS A 59 -0.94 21.95 -6.87
C CYS A 59 0.34 22.42 -7.55
N VAL A 60 0.55 23.74 -7.60
CA VAL A 60 1.62 24.39 -8.34
C VAL A 60 2.49 25.18 -7.38
N SER A 61 3.78 25.19 -7.64
CA SER A 61 4.75 26.07 -7.01
C SER A 61 5.47 26.87 -8.09
N PHE A 62 5.80 28.12 -7.79
CA PHE A 62 6.49 28.99 -8.73
C PHE A 62 8.00 28.86 -8.54
N THR A 63 8.73 28.84 -9.65
CA THR A 63 10.20 28.93 -9.66
C THR A 63 10.64 30.37 -9.53
N ALA A 64 11.90 30.61 -9.17
CA ALA A 64 12.47 31.96 -9.08
C ALA A 64 12.43 32.73 -10.42
N ALA A 65 12.34 32.01 -11.55
CA ALA A 65 12.20 32.56 -12.89
C ALA A 65 10.74 32.74 -13.34
N GLY A 66 9.76 32.54 -12.45
CA GLY A 66 8.33 32.72 -12.74
C GLY A 66 7.64 31.53 -13.43
N GLY A 67 8.36 30.45 -13.75
CA GLY A 67 7.77 29.24 -14.31
C GLY A 67 7.00 28.41 -13.27
N GLU A 68 5.86 27.88 -13.67
CA GLU A 68 5.03 26.96 -12.88
C GLU A 68 5.63 25.54 -12.87
N LYS A 69 5.69 24.91 -11.69
CA LYS A 69 6.07 23.50 -11.53
C LYS A 69 5.13 22.80 -10.55
N LYS A 70 4.95 21.49 -10.71
CA LYS A 70 4.19 20.66 -9.77
C LYS A 70 4.76 20.84 -8.35
N SER A 71 3.87 21.05 -7.38
CA SER A 71 4.23 21.13 -5.97
C SER A 71 4.90 19.83 -5.54
N SER A 72 6.03 19.93 -4.82
CA SER A 72 6.75 18.76 -4.31
C SER A 72 5.86 17.87 -3.44
N ILE A 73 4.91 18.45 -2.70
CA ILE A 73 3.95 17.71 -1.87
C ILE A 73 3.05 16.83 -2.75
N VAL A 74 2.58 17.35 -3.89
CA VAL A 74 1.74 16.58 -4.83
C VAL A 74 2.54 15.46 -5.47
N ALA A 75 3.78 15.73 -5.90
CA ALA A 75 4.66 14.70 -6.43
C ALA A 75 4.91 13.58 -5.41
N THR A 76 5.16 13.91 -4.14
CA THR A 76 5.31 12.93 -3.06
C THR A 76 4.03 12.11 -2.83
N LEU A 77 2.85 12.75 -2.82
CA LEU A 77 1.57 12.05 -2.69
C LEU A 77 1.31 11.08 -3.83
N GLU A 78 1.64 11.46 -5.07
CA GLU A 78 1.51 10.58 -6.24
C GLU A 78 2.40 9.35 -6.12
N THR A 79 3.65 9.51 -5.70
CA THR A 79 4.59 8.39 -5.48
C THR A 79 4.09 7.49 -4.36
N LEU A 80 3.74 8.04 -3.19
CA LEU A 80 3.23 7.26 -2.07
C LEU A 80 1.98 6.44 -2.43
N ARG A 81 1.06 7.00 -3.24
CA ARG A 81 -0.13 6.26 -3.71
C ARG A 81 0.25 5.08 -4.60
N LYS A 82 1.24 5.25 -5.49
CA LYS A 82 1.73 4.16 -6.36
C LYS A 82 2.42 3.07 -5.55
N ASP A 83 3.26 3.47 -4.59
CA ASP A 83 3.98 2.53 -3.73
C ASP A 83 3.00 1.75 -2.85
N ILE A 84 2.05 2.42 -2.19
CA ILE A 84 0.98 1.76 -1.41
C ILE A 84 0.22 0.77 -2.29
N ALA A 85 -0.20 1.15 -3.49
CA ALA A 85 -0.90 0.24 -4.40
C ALA A 85 -0.05 -0.99 -4.76
N THR A 86 1.25 -0.79 -4.93
CA THR A 86 2.21 -1.86 -5.28
C THR A 86 2.37 -2.84 -4.12
N TYR A 87 2.69 -2.35 -2.92
CA TYR A 87 2.87 -3.19 -1.73
C TYR A 87 1.56 -3.89 -1.32
N SER A 88 0.40 -3.21 -1.41
CA SER A 88 -0.90 -3.85 -1.19
C SER A 88 -1.16 -4.98 -2.19
N THR A 89 -0.76 -4.83 -3.46
CA THR A 89 -0.86 -5.91 -4.46
C THR A 89 0.05 -7.07 -4.09
N ASN A 90 1.31 -6.81 -3.74
CA ASN A 90 2.28 -7.84 -3.38
C ASN A 90 1.88 -8.63 -2.13
N LEU A 91 1.17 -8.00 -1.20
CA LEU A 91 0.64 -8.63 0.00
C LEU A 91 -0.74 -9.29 -0.19
N GLY A 92 -1.31 -9.26 -1.40
CA GLY A 92 -2.61 -9.88 -1.68
C GLY A 92 -3.82 -9.14 -1.10
N LEU A 93 -3.67 -7.87 -0.72
CA LEU A 93 -4.71 -7.05 -0.10
C LEU A 93 -5.69 -6.42 -1.11
N ASN A 94 -5.57 -6.77 -2.39
CA ASN A 94 -6.51 -6.34 -3.44
C ASN A 94 -6.83 -7.51 -4.38
N PRO A 95 -7.91 -7.44 -5.18
CA PRO A 95 -8.35 -8.56 -6.01
C PRO A 95 -7.25 -9.08 -6.94
N LYS A 96 -6.50 -8.18 -7.57
CA LYS A 96 -5.39 -8.53 -8.47
C LYS A 96 -4.30 -9.33 -7.76
N GLY A 97 -3.87 -8.88 -6.58
CA GLY A 97 -2.87 -9.56 -5.76
C GLY A 97 -3.39 -10.90 -5.25
N LEU A 98 -4.62 -10.93 -4.77
CA LEU A 98 -5.25 -12.14 -4.24
C LEU A 98 -5.39 -13.23 -5.30
N GLU A 99 -5.83 -12.87 -6.51
CA GLU A 99 -5.89 -13.79 -7.65
C GLU A 99 -4.51 -14.38 -7.95
N SER A 100 -3.46 -13.56 -8.01
CA SER A 100 -2.10 -14.04 -8.30
C SER A 100 -1.56 -15.03 -7.26
N ILE A 101 -1.85 -14.81 -5.97
CA ILE A 101 -1.40 -15.69 -4.88
C ILE A 101 -2.23 -16.97 -4.81
N THR A 102 -3.53 -16.90 -5.12
CA THR A 102 -4.43 -18.06 -5.06
C THR A 102 -4.33 -18.95 -6.29
N THR A 103 -3.94 -18.43 -7.46
CA THR A 103 -3.71 -19.25 -8.66
C THR A 103 -2.58 -20.26 -8.51
N GLU A 104 -1.56 -19.96 -7.69
CA GLU A 104 -0.47 -20.89 -7.34
C GLU A 104 -0.99 -22.12 -6.56
N ASN A 105 -2.11 -21.98 -5.83
CA ASN A 105 -2.71 -23.04 -5.02
C ASN A 105 -3.81 -23.83 -5.75
N LYS A 106 -3.96 -23.69 -7.08
CA LYS A 106 -4.83 -24.60 -7.85
C LYS A 106 -4.20 -25.99 -7.89
N SER A 107 -4.40 -26.76 -6.81
CA SER A 107 -4.30 -28.21 -6.84
C SER A 107 -5.08 -28.74 -8.04
N LYS A 108 -4.57 -29.78 -8.69
CA LYS A 108 -5.22 -30.45 -9.84
C LYS A 108 -6.73 -30.51 -9.61
N SER A 109 -7.48 -29.99 -10.58
CA SER A 109 -8.94 -30.05 -10.55
C SER A 109 -9.37 -31.51 -10.37
N LYS A 110 -10.41 -31.77 -9.56
CA LYS A 110 -10.99 -33.12 -9.45
C LYS A 110 -11.37 -33.69 -10.82
N LEU A 111 -11.70 -32.83 -11.80
CA LEU A 111 -11.93 -33.25 -13.18
C LEU A 111 -10.65 -33.74 -13.86
N ALA A 112 -9.50 -33.13 -13.59
CA ALA A 112 -8.22 -33.58 -14.12
C ALA A 112 -7.80 -34.94 -13.53
N ASP A 113 -8.11 -35.18 -12.25
CA ASP A 113 -7.87 -36.48 -11.62
C ASP A 113 -8.79 -37.57 -12.20
N ILE A 114 -10.08 -37.26 -12.44
CA ILE A 114 -11.02 -38.20 -13.06
C ILE A 114 -10.65 -38.48 -14.53
N LEU A 115 -10.24 -37.47 -15.30
CA LEU A 115 -9.87 -37.64 -16.70
C LEU A 115 -8.60 -38.50 -16.86
N GLY A 116 -7.62 -38.32 -15.97
CA GLY A 116 -6.41 -39.17 -15.96
C GLY A 116 -6.66 -40.62 -15.53
N SER A 117 -7.82 -40.93 -14.93
CA SER A 117 -8.21 -42.30 -14.58
C SER A 117 -9.06 -43.00 -15.65
N LEU A 118 -9.36 -42.33 -16.76
CA LEU A 118 -10.14 -42.85 -17.90
C LEU A 118 -9.26 -43.24 -19.11
N GLU A 119 -7.95 -42.97 -19.07
CA GLU A 119 -6.93 -43.49 -19.99
C GLU A 119 -6.33 -44.79 -19.47
#